data_AF-A0A9D0YXJ3-F1
#
_entry.id   AF-A0A9D0YXJ3-F1
#
_cell.length_a   1.000
_cell.length_b   1.000
_cell.length_c   1.000
_cell.angle_alpha   90.00
_cell.angle_beta   90.00
_cell.angle_gamma   90.00
#
_symmetry.space_group_name_H-M   'P 1'
#
loop_
_entity.id
_entity.type
_entity.pdbx_description
1 polymer ?
#
loop_
_entity_poly.entity_id
_entity_poly.type
_entity_poly.pdbx_seq_one_letter_code
_entity_poly.pdbx_strand_id
1 'polypeptide(L)'
;MAETEIPPDAASVDAFSQMEDKVQETLMADFQAMLNGEKDVPEELTDFIEFYRLAADYETRDALGAEPLLPYLERIEGLESLEEFFFGWARTWRQKMIPAYAAQLLTLDVHAPNKLRANIQLQNMDDFFTTFGIEEGDGMYRAPEDRVSIW
;
A
#
# COMPACT_ATOMS: atom_id res chain seq x y z
N MET A 1 -40.94 -15.17 -24.90
CA MET A 1 -39.96 -14.85 -23.85
C MET A 1 -39.29 -13.56 -24.29
N ALA A 2 -39.23 -12.54 -23.44
CA ALA A 2 -38.52 -11.32 -23.80
C ALA A 2 -37.03 -11.67 -23.95
N GLU A 3 -36.44 -11.26 -25.05
CA GLU A 3 -35.02 -11.47 -25.35
C GLU A 3 -34.24 -10.48 -24.49
N THR A 4 -33.53 -10.96 -23.47
CA THR A 4 -32.66 -10.13 -22.63
C THR A 4 -31.29 -10.09 -23.27
N GLU A 5 -30.90 -8.91 -23.76
CA GLU A 5 -29.59 -8.67 -24.35
C GLU A 5 -28.53 -8.59 -23.25
N ILE A 6 -27.39 -9.27 -23.46
CA ILE A 6 -26.26 -9.23 -22.52
C ILE A 6 -25.40 -8.01 -22.87
N PRO A 7 -25.14 -7.09 -21.91
CA PRO A 7 -24.28 -5.94 -22.11
C PRO A 7 -22.87 -6.32 -22.58
N PRO A 8 -22.19 -5.45 -23.36
CA PRO A 8 -20.84 -5.73 -23.88
C PRO A 8 -19.77 -5.93 -22.79
N ASP A 9 -20.03 -5.42 -21.59
CA ASP A 9 -19.18 -5.47 -20.40
C ASP A 9 -19.56 -6.59 -19.41
N ALA A 10 -20.58 -7.41 -19.73
CA ALA A 10 -21.05 -8.49 -18.89
C ALA A 10 -20.91 -9.87 -19.58
N ALA A 11 -20.57 -10.90 -18.81
CA ALA A 11 -20.52 -12.28 -19.30
C ALA A 11 -21.92 -12.95 -19.35
N SER A 12 -22.88 -12.43 -18.58
CA SER A 12 -24.26 -12.91 -18.50
C SER A 12 -25.17 -11.85 -17.88
N VAL A 13 -26.49 -11.98 -18.09
CA VAL A 13 -27.52 -11.21 -17.37
C VAL A 13 -28.49 -12.16 -16.71
N ASP A 14 -28.62 -12.05 -15.39
CA ASP A 14 -29.61 -12.79 -14.62
C ASP A 14 -30.21 -11.90 -13.52
N ALA A 15 -31.08 -12.48 -12.68
CA ALA A 15 -31.74 -11.73 -11.62
C ALA A 15 -30.77 -11.26 -10.53
N PHE A 16 -29.65 -11.96 -10.32
CA PHE A 16 -28.62 -11.56 -9.36
C PHE A 16 -27.76 -10.44 -9.92
N SER A 17 -27.36 -10.50 -11.19
CA SER A 17 -26.60 -9.41 -11.82
C SER A 17 -27.39 -8.11 -11.83
N GLN A 18 -28.69 -8.15 -12.17
CA GLN A 18 -29.55 -6.96 -12.13
C GLN A 18 -29.75 -6.41 -10.72
N MET A 19 -29.70 -7.28 -9.70
CA MET A 19 -29.78 -6.84 -8.31
C MET A 19 -28.46 -6.19 -7.88
N GLU A 20 -27.32 -6.75 -8.27
CA GLU A 20 -25.99 -6.19 -8.05
C GLU A 20 -25.86 -4.80 -8.70
N ASP A 21 -26.27 -4.66 -9.96
CA ASP A 21 -26.27 -3.37 -10.69
C ASP A 21 -27.06 -2.30 -9.93
N LYS A 22 -28.29 -2.63 -9.49
CA LYS A 22 -29.13 -1.69 -8.72
C LYS A 22 -28.52 -1.32 -7.39
N VAL A 23 -27.90 -2.27 -6.70
CA VAL A 23 -27.21 -2.00 -5.43
C VAL A 23 -26.03 -1.06 -5.70
N GLN A 24 -25.22 -1.35 -6.71
CA GLN A 24 -24.10 -0.49 -7.11
C GLN A 24 -24.57 0.92 -7.47
N GLU A 25 -25.58 1.06 -8.33
CA GLU A 25 -26.17 2.35 -8.70
C GLU A 25 -26.64 3.14 -7.47
N THR A 26 -27.36 2.48 -6.56
CA THR A 26 -27.85 3.09 -5.32
C THR A 26 -26.69 3.57 -4.44
N LEU A 27 -25.68 2.73 -4.25
CA LEU A 27 -24.49 3.06 -3.45
C LEU A 27 -23.70 4.23 -4.05
N MET A 28 -23.52 4.25 -5.37
CA MET A 28 -22.82 5.34 -6.06
C MET A 28 -23.61 6.65 -5.99
N ALA A 29 -24.92 6.60 -6.16
CA ALA A 29 -25.79 7.78 -6.03
C ALA A 29 -25.76 8.34 -4.59
N ASP A 30 -25.87 7.47 -3.59
CA ASP A 30 -25.79 7.85 -2.18
C ASP A 30 -24.42 8.46 -1.84
N PHE A 31 -23.34 7.88 -2.38
CA PHE A 31 -22.00 8.41 -2.20
C PHE A 31 -21.85 9.80 -2.81
N GLN A 32 -22.35 10.02 -4.03
CA GLN A 32 -22.35 11.34 -4.65
C GLN A 32 -23.19 12.35 -3.88
N ALA A 33 -24.37 11.95 -3.39
CA ALA A 33 -25.21 12.81 -2.55
C ALA A 33 -24.48 13.20 -1.25
N MET A 34 -23.75 12.28 -0.63
CA MET A 34 -22.88 12.55 0.52
C MET A 34 -21.74 13.53 0.17
N LEU A 35 -21.08 13.35 -0.98
CA LEU A 35 -20.04 14.26 -1.46
C LEU A 35 -20.57 15.69 -1.70
N ASN A 36 -21.80 15.82 -2.20
CA ASN A 36 -22.46 17.09 -2.49
C ASN A 36 -23.11 17.74 -1.25
N GLY A 37 -23.17 17.03 -0.12
CA GLY A 37 -23.87 17.49 1.08
C GLY A 37 -25.40 17.42 0.98
N GLU A 38 -25.92 16.64 0.03
CA GLU A 38 -27.33 16.37 -0.18
C GLU A 38 -27.85 15.22 0.72
N LYS A 39 -26.91 14.43 1.28
CA LYS A 39 -27.18 13.34 2.21
C LYS A 39 -26.22 13.40 3.41
N ASP A 40 -26.74 13.07 4.59
CA ASP A 40 -25.93 12.99 5.81
C ASP A 40 -24.85 11.92 5.69
N VAL A 41 -23.64 12.26 6.14
CA VAL A 41 -22.50 11.34 6.17
C VAL A 41 -22.46 10.63 7.53
N PRO A 42 -22.54 9.28 7.57
CA PRO A 42 -22.30 8.52 8.80
C PRO A 42 -20.91 8.82 9.38
N GLU A 43 -20.79 8.82 10.71
CA GLU A 43 -19.54 9.14 11.41
C GLU A 43 -18.37 8.29 10.89
N GLU A 44 -18.61 7.00 10.66
CA GLU A 44 -17.63 6.02 10.19
C GLU A 44 -17.11 6.30 8.78
N LEU A 45 -17.81 7.12 7.99
CA LEU A 45 -17.46 7.46 6.61
C LEU A 45 -16.88 8.88 6.46
N THR A 46 -16.74 9.63 7.55
CA THR A 46 -16.23 11.02 7.50
C THR A 46 -14.84 11.07 6.88
N ASP A 47 -13.90 10.29 7.43
CA ASP A 47 -12.52 10.21 6.92
C ASP A 47 -12.47 9.74 5.47
N PHE A 48 -13.38 8.85 5.07
CA PHE A 48 -13.45 8.35 3.70
C PHE A 48 -13.88 9.46 2.72
N ILE A 49 -14.87 10.26 3.09
CA ILE A 49 -15.33 11.39 2.27
C ILE A 49 -14.24 12.46 2.14
N GLU A 50 -13.56 12.79 3.24
CA GLU A 50 -12.43 13.73 3.21
C GLU A 50 -11.28 13.22 2.34
N PHE A 51 -10.90 11.96 2.51
CA PHE A 51 -9.85 11.33 1.72
C PHE A 51 -10.23 11.29 0.23
N TYR A 52 -11.48 10.95 -0.10
CA TYR A 52 -11.92 10.92 -1.49
C TYR A 52 -11.85 12.30 -2.13
N ARG A 53 -12.32 13.35 -1.45
CA ARG A 53 -12.22 14.73 -1.96
C ARG A 53 -10.77 15.13 -2.21
N LEU A 54 -9.87 14.82 -1.27
CA LEU A 54 -8.45 15.09 -1.42
C LEU A 54 -7.83 14.32 -2.61
N ALA A 55 -8.15 13.03 -2.75
CA ALA A 55 -7.59 12.17 -3.80
C ALA A 55 -8.16 12.47 -5.19
N ALA A 56 -9.41 12.95 -5.26
CA ALA A 56 -10.10 13.31 -6.49
C ALA A 56 -9.83 14.74 -6.95
N ASP A 57 -9.12 15.56 -6.15
CA ASP A 57 -8.71 16.93 -6.54
C ASP A 57 -7.54 16.89 -7.52
N TYR A 58 -7.85 16.48 -8.75
CA TYR A 58 -6.89 16.42 -9.85
C TYR A 58 -6.45 17.81 -10.30
N GLU A 59 -7.29 18.83 -10.17
CA GLU A 59 -6.94 20.20 -10.55
C GLU A 59 -5.78 20.71 -9.69
N THR A 60 -5.90 20.61 -8.36
CA THR A 60 -4.83 21.00 -7.44
C THR A 60 -3.60 20.11 -7.63
N ARG A 61 -3.77 18.80 -7.77
CA ARG A 61 -2.65 17.86 -8.00
C ARG A 61 -1.85 18.24 -9.25
N ASP A 62 -2.53 18.48 -10.36
CA ASP A 62 -1.89 18.76 -11.64
C ASP A 62 -1.27 20.17 -11.64
N ALA A 63 -1.88 21.14 -10.96
CA ALA A 63 -1.32 22.47 -10.78
C ALA A 63 -0.05 22.49 -9.91
N LEU A 64 -0.02 21.72 -8.81
CA LEU A 64 1.14 21.60 -7.92
C LEU A 64 2.27 20.78 -8.55
N GLY A 65 1.95 19.82 -9.42
CA GLY A 65 2.92 18.92 -10.02
C GLY A 65 3.79 18.22 -8.96
N ALA A 66 5.10 18.26 -9.14
CA ALA A 66 6.07 17.66 -8.21
C ALA A 66 6.54 18.60 -7.09
N GLU A 67 6.08 19.85 -7.06
CA GLU A 67 6.58 20.85 -6.09
C GLU A 67 6.45 20.38 -4.62
N PRO A 68 5.34 19.76 -4.18
CA PRO A 68 5.23 19.24 -2.82
C PRO A 68 6.20 18.10 -2.50
N LEU A 69 6.78 17.45 -3.51
CA LEU A 69 7.72 16.35 -3.34
C LEU A 69 9.17 16.81 -3.18
N LEU A 70 9.50 18.04 -3.58
CA LEU A 70 10.87 18.55 -3.60
C LEU A 70 11.60 18.42 -2.25
N PRO A 71 10.99 18.77 -1.09
CA PRO A 71 11.69 18.63 0.20
C PRO A 71 12.03 17.17 0.54
N TYR A 72 11.24 16.21 0.05
CA TYR A 72 11.53 14.79 0.26
C TYR A 72 12.64 14.31 -0.67
N LEU A 73 12.68 14.80 -1.90
CA LEU A 73 13.77 14.52 -2.85
C LEU A 73 15.08 15.10 -2.33
N GLU A 74 15.09 16.36 -1.89
CA GLU A 74 16.27 16.99 -1.27
C GLU A 74 16.78 16.20 -0.07
N ARG A 75 15.88 15.69 0.78
CA ARG A 75 16.26 14.82 1.91
C ARG A 75 16.87 13.49 1.46
N ILE A 76 16.42 12.92 0.35
CA ILE A 76 16.96 11.67 -0.21
C ILE A 76 18.33 11.93 -0.85
N GLU A 77 18.46 13.01 -1.61
CA GLU A 77 19.71 13.42 -2.25
C GLU A 77 20.77 13.83 -1.22
N GLY A 78 20.35 14.37 -0.07
CA GLY A 78 21.22 14.75 1.04
C GLY A 78 21.63 13.60 1.96
N LEU A 79 21.34 12.33 1.65
CA LEU A 79 21.81 11.20 2.44
C LEU A 79 23.33 11.03 2.27
N GLU A 80 24.09 11.18 3.35
CA GLU A 80 25.57 11.12 3.31
C GLU A 80 26.12 9.77 3.79
N SER A 81 25.28 8.91 4.38
CA SER A 81 25.72 7.66 4.99
C SER A 81 24.83 6.47 4.65
N LEU A 82 25.45 5.29 4.53
CA LEU A 82 24.72 4.02 4.42
C LEU A 82 23.94 3.70 5.70
N GLU A 83 24.39 4.19 6.86
CA GLU A 83 23.65 4.07 8.12
C GLU A 83 22.26 4.73 8.02
N GLU A 84 22.18 5.95 7.51
CA GLU A 84 20.90 6.64 7.29
C GLU A 84 20.02 5.91 6.29
N PHE A 85 20.63 5.38 5.21
CA PHE A 85 19.93 4.54 4.24
C PHE A 85 19.30 3.31 4.92
N PHE A 86 20.06 2.55 5.71
CA PHE A 86 19.56 1.36 6.40
C PHE A 86 18.50 1.67 7.46
N PHE A 87 18.60 2.81 8.15
CA PHE A 87 17.52 3.29 9.00
C PHE A 87 16.26 3.66 8.20
N GLY A 88 16.42 4.29 7.03
CA GLY A 88 15.33 4.53 6.09
C GLY A 88 14.65 3.24 5.65
N TRP A 89 15.43 2.26 5.22
CA TRP A 89 14.96 0.91 4.87
C TRP A 89 14.13 0.28 5.99
N ALA A 90 14.67 0.26 7.22
CA ALA A 90 13.97 -0.31 8.36
C ALA A 90 12.65 0.44 8.66
N ARG A 91 12.63 1.77 8.51
CA ARG A 91 11.43 2.59 8.73
C ARG A 91 10.33 2.31 7.72
N THR A 92 10.68 2.06 6.46
CA THR A 92 9.73 1.70 5.39
C THR A 92 8.97 0.42 5.69
N TRP A 93 9.63 -0.57 6.32
CA TRP A 93 9.01 -1.86 6.63
C TRP A 93 8.33 -1.94 8.00
N ARG A 94 8.28 -0.84 8.78
CA ARG A 94 7.65 -0.86 10.10
C ARG A 94 6.15 -1.17 9.97
N GLN A 95 5.74 -2.27 10.58
CA GLN A 95 4.34 -2.67 10.66
C GLN A 95 4.05 -3.29 12.01
N LYS A 96 2.86 -3.02 12.52
CA LYS A 96 2.28 -3.72 13.67
C LYS A 96 0.88 -4.16 13.30
N MET A 97 0.56 -5.40 13.64
CA MET A 97 -0.72 -6.01 13.33
C MET A 97 -1.17 -6.86 14.50
N ILE A 98 -2.49 -7.02 14.65
CA ILE A 98 -3.06 -7.96 15.59
C ILE A 98 -2.76 -9.40 15.12
N PRO A 99 -2.55 -10.36 16.04
CA PRO A 99 -2.16 -11.72 15.68
C PRO A 99 -3.11 -12.42 14.70
N ALA A 100 -4.43 -12.20 14.86
CA ALA A 100 -5.44 -12.79 13.97
C ALA A 100 -5.26 -12.32 12.51
N TYR A 101 -5.01 -11.03 12.30
CA TYR A 101 -4.78 -10.48 10.97
C TYR A 101 -3.43 -10.94 10.40
N ALA A 102 -2.39 -11.04 11.23
CA ALA A 102 -1.10 -11.60 10.82
C ALA A 102 -1.24 -13.05 10.30
N ALA A 103 -2.02 -13.87 10.98
CA ALA A 103 -2.28 -15.25 10.58
C ALA A 103 -3.07 -15.33 9.26
N GLN A 104 -4.03 -14.42 9.05
CA GLN A 104 -4.75 -14.32 7.78
C GLN A 104 -3.83 -13.90 6.63
N LEU A 105 -2.92 -12.95 6.84
CA LEU A 105 -2.00 -12.53 5.78
C LEU A 105 -1.02 -13.65 5.38
N LEU A 106 -0.64 -14.55 6.30
CA LEU A 106 0.18 -15.71 5.95
C LEU A 106 -0.49 -16.66 4.94
N THR A 107 -1.82 -16.60 4.78
CA THR A 107 -2.54 -17.44 3.82
C THR A 107 -2.95 -16.70 2.55
N LEU A 108 -3.16 -15.38 2.64
CA LEU A 108 -3.71 -14.57 1.54
C LEU A 108 -2.68 -13.68 0.84
N ASP A 109 -1.68 -13.19 1.56
CA ASP A 109 -0.67 -12.28 1.01
C ASP A 109 0.45 -13.08 0.37
N VAL A 110 0.73 -12.78 -0.90
CA VAL A 110 1.82 -13.40 -1.66
C VAL A 110 3.19 -12.89 -1.21
N HIS A 111 3.24 -11.80 -0.45
CA HIS A 111 4.49 -11.23 0.06
C HIS A 111 4.89 -11.82 1.41
N ALA A 112 6.20 -11.87 1.66
CA ALA A 112 6.71 -12.22 2.97
C ALA A 112 6.29 -11.19 4.04
N PRO A 113 6.12 -11.61 5.32
CA PRO A 113 5.89 -10.68 6.42
C PRO A 113 6.94 -9.56 6.49
N ASN A 114 6.53 -8.33 6.77
CA ASN A 114 7.41 -7.15 6.71
C ASN A 114 8.69 -7.28 7.55
N LYS A 115 8.64 -7.92 8.73
CA LYS A 115 9.85 -8.15 9.54
C LYS A 115 10.90 -8.97 8.78
N LEU A 116 10.47 -9.94 7.98
CA LEU A 116 11.37 -10.73 7.15
C LEU A 116 11.87 -9.93 5.95
N ARG A 117 11.00 -9.11 5.32
CA ARG A 117 11.37 -8.19 4.24
C ARG A 117 12.37 -7.11 4.68
N ALA A 118 12.28 -6.70 5.94
CA ALA A 118 13.22 -5.74 6.51
C ALA A 118 14.59 -6.39 6.76
N ASN A 119 14.59 -7.60 7.33
CA ASN A 119 15.81 -8.15 7.91
C ASN A 119 16.56 -9.09 6.97
N ILE A 120 15.89 -10.01 6.26
CA ILE A 120 16.58 -11.07 5.50
C ILE A 120 17.42 -10.49 4.37
N GLN A 121 16.92 -9.44 3.70
CA GLN A 121 17.62 -8.79 2.60
C GLN A 121 18.96 -8.21 3.07
N LEU A 122 18.98 -7.55 4.22
CA LEU A 122 20.19 -6.94 4.79
C LEU A 122 21.24 -7.97 5.18
N GLN A 123 20.83 -9.19 5.55
CA GLN A 123 21.78 -10.28 5.84
C GLN A 123 22.56 -10.75 4.61
N ASN A 124 22.19 -10.31 3.40
CA ASN A 124 22.88 -10.64 2.15
C ASN A 124 23.72 -9.48 1.60
N MET A 125 23.83 -8.36 2.32
CA MET A 125 24.50 -7.15 1.83
C MET A 125 25.76 -6.86 2.63
N ASP A 126 26.94 -6.97 2.01
CA ASP A 126 28.23 -6.70 2.68
C ASP A 126 28.30 -5.29 3.30
N ASP A 127 27.74 -4.30 2.60
CA ASP A 127 27.63 -2.91 3.07
C ASP A 127 26.94 -2.80 4.44
N PHE A 128 25.94 -3.64 4.72
CA PHE A 128 25.26 -3.66 6.02
C PHE A 128 26.18 -4.16 7.13
N PHE A 129 26.99 -5.20 6.85
CA PHE A 129 27.98 -5.72 7.79
C PHE A 129 29.06 -4.69 8.07
N THR A 130 29.59 -4.03 7.04
CA THR A 130 30.60 -2.98 7.19
C THR A 130 30.05 -1.76 7.93
N THR A 131 28.83 -1.33 7.63
CA THR A 131 28.22 -0.14 8.24
C THR A 131 28.02 -0.29 9.75
N PHE A 132 27.54 -1.47 10.19
CA PHE A 132 27.21 -1.70 11.60
C PHE A 132 28.22 -2.55 12.35
N GLY A 133 29.32 -2.95 11.72
CA GLY A 133 30.36 -3.78 12.34
C GLY A 133 29.85 -5.15 12.79
N ILE A 134 29.04 -5.81 11.95
CA ILE A 134 28.40 -7.09 12.30
C ILE A 134 29.43 -8.22 12.20
N GLU A 135 29.59 -8.97 13.28
CA GLU A 135 30.55 -10.06 13.42
C GLU A 135 29.86 -11.41 13.64
N GLU A 136 30.63 -12.50 13.56
CA GLU A 136 30.13 -13.84 13.85
C GLU A 136 29.59 -13.92 15.29
N GLY A 137 28.35 -14.40 15.44
CA GLY A 137 27.64 -14.45 16.72
C GLY A 137 26.58 -13.37 16.90
N ASP A 138 26.59 -12.32 16.08
CA ASP A 138 25.54 -11.30 16.09
C ASP A 138 24.23 -11.82 15.48
N GLY A 139 23.10 -11.28 15.96
CA GLY A 139 21.77 -11.77 15.56
C GLY A 139 21.43 -11.58 14.07
N MET A 140 22.08 -10.63 13.39
CA MET A 140 21.92 -10.39 11.95
C MET A 140 23.03 -11.04 11.12
N TYR A 141 24.00 -11.70 11.74
CA TYR A 141 25.11 -12.31 11.03
C TYR A 141 24.65 -13.43 10.08
N ARG A 142 25.31 -13.51 8.93
CA ARG A 142 25.20 -14.58 7.94
C ARG A 142 26.58 -14.79 7.32
N ALA A 143 27.05 -16.04 7.28
CA ALA A 143 28.35 -16.38 6.71
C ALA A 143 28.42 -15.94 5.25
N PRO A 144 29.55 -15.39 4.77
CA PRO A 144 29.68 -14.90 3.39
C PRO A 144 29.25 -15.92 2.33
N GLU A 145 29.59 -17.20 2.52
CA GLU A 145 29.23 -18.31 1.63
C GLU A 145 27.73 -18.64 1.58
N ASP A 146 26.98 -18.25 2.61
CA ASP A 146 25.52 -18.44 2.67
C ASP A 146 24.76 -17.22 2.12
N ARG A 147 25.43 -16.09 1.88
CA ARG A 147 24.78 -14.86 1.37
C ARG A 147 24.36 -15.07 -0.09
N VAL A 148 23.11 -14.72 -0.37
CA VAL A 148 22.51 -14.89 -1.70
C VAL A 148 22.76 -13.64 -2.53
N SER A 149 23.40 -13.81 -3.69
CA SER A 149 23.46 -12.82 -4.76
C SER A 149 22.93 -13.42 -6.06
N ILE A 150 21.98 -12.74 -6.71
CA ILE A 150 21.28 -13.26 -7.90
C ILE A 150 21.69 -12.51 -9.17
N TRP A 151 21.91 -11.20 -9.07
CA TRP A 151 22.08 -10.29 -10.20
C TRP A 151 23.50 -9.75 -10.27
#